data_AF-A0A8J2TP63-F1
#
_entry.id   AF-A0A8J2TP63-F1
#
_cell.length_a   1.000
_cell.length_b   1.000
_cell.length_c   1.000
_cell.angle_alpha   90.00
_cell.angle_beta   90.00
_cell.angle_gamma   90.00
#
_symmetry.space_group_name_H-M   'P 1'
#
loop_
_entity.id
_entity.type
_entity.pdbx_description
1 polymer ?
#
loop_
_entity_poly.entity_id
_entity_poly.type
_entity_poly.pdbx_seq_one_letter_code
_entity_poly.pdbx_strand_id
1 'polypeptide(L)'
;MSFSKWIGASLGWSVGGPIGAIIGLALGSVIDAMSDGNRSPFLGQGNTKQQRRQTTYRTRPQERPKTQSGDFEVSLLILASIVIKADGKQDQRELDFVRQQFINMYGKERADHAFKLFKNINQQQIPTRQVCMQIQQMMDHPSRLQLLHFLFGIAKADTMVTENEVTQIYTISGYLGISSRDFESIKAMFYNSSDNAYKILEITKAATVDEIKAAYRKMAKKYHPDKVIHLGEEHQKGAEEKFRQVQQAYEQLQKERGF
;
A
#
# COMPACT_ATOMS: atom_id res chain seq x y z
N MET A 1 -3.50 -27.16 -17.14
CA MET A 1 -3.05 -25.75 -17.04
C MET A 1 -3.03 -25.16 -18.45
N SER A 2 -3.64 -23.99 -18.69
CA SER A 2 -3.65 -23.38 -20.03
C SER A 2 -2.30 -22.73 -20.37
N PHE A 3 -1.83 -22.92 -21.60
CA PHE A 3 -0.59 -22.34 -22.16
C PHE A 3 -0.60 -20.79 -22.11
N SER A 4 -1.78 -20.18 -22.22
CA SER A 4 -1.97 -18.72 -22.12
C SER A 4 -1.55 -18.13 -20.78
N LYS A 5 -1.64 -18.91 -19.68
CA LYS A 5 -1.24 -18.46 -18.33
C LYS A 5 0.28 -18.31 -18.22
N TRP A 6 1.04 -19.24 -18.78
CA TRP A 6 2.51 -19.21 -18.75
C TRP A 6 3.09 -18.10 -19.64
N ILE A 7 2.46 -17.85 -20.79
CA ILE A 7 2.82 -16.72 -21.65
C ILE A 7 2.52 -15.40 -20.93
N GLY A 8 1.35 -15.26 -20.31
CA GLY A 8 1.00 -14.08 -19.51
C GLY A 8 2.00 -13.85 -18.38
N ALA A 9 2.35 -14.90 -17.63
CA ALA A 9 3.34 -14.85 -16.55
C ALA A 9 4.71 -14.33 -17.01
N SER A 10 5.23 -14.89 -18.11
CA SER A 10 6.56 -14.60 -18.64
C SER A 10 6.64 -13.21 -19.25
N LEU A 11 5.62 -12.83 -20.04
CA LEU A 11 5.48 -11.46 -20.54
C LEU A 11 5.38 -10.46 -19.38
N GLY A 12 4.55 -10.77 -18.39
CA GLY A 12 4.40 -9.97 -17.19
C GLY A 12 5.70 -9.78 -16.42
N TRP A 13 6.49 -10.85 -16.24
CA TRP A 13 7.81 -10.77 -15.61
C TRP A 13 8.78 -9.87 -16.37
N SER A 14 8.80 -10.01 -17.71
CA SER A 14 9.72 -9.25 -18.56
C SER A 14 9.47 -7.73 -18.55
N VAL A 15 8.21 -7.33 -18.37
CA VAL A 15 7.79 -5.91 -18.39
C VAL A 15 7.72 -5.32 -16.99
N GLY A 16 7.25 -6.10 -16.01
CA GLY A 16 6.88 -5.59 -14.68
C GLY A 16 7.34 -6.47 -13.52
N GLY A 17 8.33 -7.34 -13.70
CA GLY A 17 8.93 -8.14 -12.62
C GLY A 17 7.95 -9.08 -11.91
N PRO A 18 8.18 -9.43 -10.63
CA PRO A 18 7.30 -10.29 -9.83
C PRO A 18 5.81 -9.87 -9.85
N ILE A 19 5.51 -8.59 -9.68
CA ILE A 19 4.14 -8.05 -9.74
C ILE A 19 3.55 -8.25 -11.14
N GLY A 20 4.31 -7.89 -12.17
CA GLY A 20 3.90 -8.08 -13.56
C GLY A 20 3.62 -9.54 -13.88
N ALA A 21 4.39 -10.48 -13.35
CA ALA A 21 4.16 -11.92 -13.54
C ALA A 21 2.89 -12.42 -12.84
N ILE A 22 2.60 -11.92 -11.64
CA ILE A 22 1.36 -12.22 -10.90
C ILE A 22 0.15 -11.72 -11.70
N ILE A 23 0.18 -10.47 -12.15
CA ILE A 23 -0.86 -9.88 -13.01
C ILE A 23 -0.95 -10.66 -14.33
N GLY A 24 0.18 -10.96 -14.96
CA GLY A 24 0.27 -11.70 -16.21
C GLY A 24 -0.32 -13.10 -16.12
N LEU A 25 -0.11 -13.80 -15.01
CA LEU A 25 -0.81 -15.07 -14.72
C LEU A 25 -2.31 -14.87 -14.54
N ALA A 26 -2.70 -13.82 -13.80
CA ALA A 26 -4.11 -13.50 -13.54
C ALA A 26 -4.86 -13.01 -14.79
N LEU A 27 -4.16 -12.39 -15.74
CA LEU A 27 -4.65 -11.93 -17.04
C LEU A 27 -4.47 -12.96 -18.16
N GLY A 28 -3.59 -13.95 -18.02
CA GLY A 28 -3.46 -15.07 -18.95
C GLY A 28 -4.72 -15.95 -19.01
N SER A 29 -5.64 -15.81 -18.04
CA SER A 29 -7.02 -16.30 -18.12
C SER A 29 -8.01 -15.38 -18.84
N VAL A 30 -7.57 -14.20 -19.30
CA VAL A 30 -8.38 -13.13 -19.94
C VAL A 30 -7.91 -12.85 -21.37
N ILE A 31 -6.87 -13.53 -21.87
CA ILE A 31 -6.42 -13.42 -23.27
C ILE A 31 -7.51 -13.86 -24.27
N ASP A 32 -8.48 -14.70 -23.88
CA ASP A 32 -9.67 -14.99 -24.71
C ASP A 32 -10.58 -13.76 -24.90
N ALA A 33 -10.48 -12.73 -24.05
CA ALA A 33 -11.23 -11.48 -24.17
C ALA A 33 -10.44 -10.36 -24.88
N MET A 34 -9.18 -10.60 -25.26
CA MET A 34 -8.36 -9.63 -26.01
C MET A 34 -8.61 -9.66 -27.53
N SER A 35 -9.56 -10.49 -28.00
CA SER A 35 -10.09 -10.39 -29.36
C SER A 35 -10.99 -9.16 -29.57
N ASP A 36 -11.45 -8.50 -28.49
CA ASP A 36 -12.38 -7.37 -28.58
C ASP A 36 -11.83 -6.14 -27.83
N GLY A 37 -10.97 -5.39 -28.51
CA GLY A 37 -10.86 -3.92 -28.50
C GLY A 37 -10.66 -3.09 -27.20
N ASN A 38 -10.86 -3.62 -26.00
CA ASN A 38 -10.95 -2.80 -24.79
C ASN A 38 -9.67 -2.85 -23.94
N ARG A 39 -8.93 -1.73 -23.93
CA ARG A 39 -7.64 -1.56 -23.23
C ARG A 39 -7.82 -1.72 -21.72
N SER A 40 -6.92 -2.48 -21.07
CA SER A 40 -6.95 -2.73 -19.63
C SER A 40 -6.64 -1.44 -18.83
N PRO A 41 -7.51 -1.01 -17.89
CA PRO A 41 -7.34 0.23 -17.12
C PRO A 41 -6.16 0.24 -16.13
N PHE A 42 -5.52 -0.91 -15.91
CA PHE A 42 -4.42 -1.08 -14.96
C PHE A 42 -3.02 -0.79 -15.52
N LEU A 43 -2.87 -0.77 -16.85
CA LEU A 43 -1.60 -0.42 -17.48
C LEU A 43 -1.60 1.07 -17.76
N GLY A 44 -0.79 1.81 -16.99
CA GLY A 44 -0.69 3.27 -17.09
C GLY A 44 -0.48 3.75 -18.52
N GLN A 45 -1.12 4.88 -18.83
CA GLN A 45 -1.01 5.58 -20.12
C GLN A 45 0.41 6.16 -20.28
N GLY A 46 1.37 5.30 -20.60
CA GLY A 46 2.73 5.69 -20.92
C GLY A 46 2.80 6.27 -22.33
N ASN A 47 3.06 7.57 -22.44
CA ASN A 47 3.41 8.23 -23.70
C ASN A 47 4.69 7.59 -24.28
N THR A 48 4.55 6.66 -25.22
CA THR A 48 5.67 6.14 -26.02
C THR A 48 6.08 7.16 -27.08
N LYS A 49 6.81 8.21 -26.67
CA LYS A 49 7.65 8.98 -27.59
C LYS A 49 9.03 8.33 -27.62
N GLN A 50 9.31 7.60 -28.70
CA GLN A 50 10.65 7.14 -29.06
C GLN A 50 11.60 8.33 -29.14
N GLN A 51 12.52 8.45 -28.19
CA GLN A 51 13.67 9.34 -28.31
C GLN A 51 14.93 8.50 -28.58
N ARG A 52 15.46 8.69 -29.79
CA ARG A 52 16.76 8.22 -30.24
C ARG A 52 17.85 8.70 -29.27
N ARG A 53 18.67 7.77 -28.80
CA ARG A 53 19.82 8.01 -27.92
C ARG A 53 20.93 8.77 -28.65
N GLN A 54 21.33 9.93 -28.13
CA GLN A 54 22.70 10.45 -28.24
C GLN A 54 23.28 10.50 -26.83
N THR A 55 24.47 9.91 -26.68
CA THR A 55 25.21 9.76 -25.42
C THR A 55 26.02 11.00 -25.13
N THR A 56 25.64 11.72 -24.07
CA THR A 56 26.53 12.66 -23.36
C THR A 56 26.50 12.30 -21.87
N TYR A 57 27.66 11.98 -21.30
CA TYR A 57 27.79 11.69 -19.87
C TYR A 57 27.61 12.98 -19.06
N ARG A 58 26.36 13.24 -18.64
CA ARG A 58 26.04 14.10 -17.50
C ARG A 58 25.44 13.20 -16.41
N THR A 59 26.06 13.16 -15.25
CA THR A 59 25.52 12.58 -14.02
C THR A 59 24.22 13.31 -13.66
N ARG A 60 23.09 12.82 -14.19
CA ARG A 60 21.76 13.24 -13.73
C ARG A 60 21.51 12.62 -12.35
N PRO A 61 20.93 13.36 -11.40
CA PRO A 61 20.34 12.74 -10.22
C PRO A 61 19.36 11.67 -10.71
N GLN A 62 19.49 10.47 -10.19
CA GLN A 62 18.59 9.37 -10.49
C GLN A 62 17.22 9.74 -9.92
N GLU A 63 16.39 10.44 -10.70
CA GLU A 63 15.00 10.68 -10.37
C GLU A 63 14.35 9.31 -10.20
N ARG A 64 14.00 8.97 -8.96
CA ARG A 64 13.24 7.77 -8.68
C ARG A 64 11.93 7.85 -9.48
N PRO A 65 11.50 6.76 -10.14
CA PRO A 65 10.23 6.77 -10.84
C PRO A 65 9.13 7.22 -9.86
N LYS A 66 8.35 8.23 -10.25
CA LYS A 66 7.20 8.67 -9.46
C LYS A 66 6.16 7.55 -9.48
N THR A 67 5.75 7.11 -8.30
CA THR A 67 4.69 6.12 -8.14
C THR A 67 3.42 6.61 -8.79
N GLN A 68 2.79 5.79 -9.62
CA GLN A 68 1.48 6.12 -10.20
C GLN A 68 0.36 5.53 -9.33
N SER A 69 -0.83 6.14 -9.40
CA SER A 69 -2.06 5.62 -8.76
C SER A 69 -2.28 4.13 -9.03
N GLY A 70 -2.08 3.70 -10.29
CA GLY A 70 -2.23 2.28 -10.68
C GLY A 70 -1.21 1.35 -10.03
N ASP A 71 0.06 1.77 -9.88
CA ASP A 71 1.09 0.97 -9.20
C ASP A 71 0.73 0.76 -7.73
N PHE A 72 0.19 1.80 -7.09
CA PHE A 72 -0.28 1.76 -5.71
C PHE A 72 -1.45 0.79 -5.56
N GLU A 73 -2.47 0.93 -6.41
CA GLU A 73 -3.69 0.11 -6.37
C GLU A 73 -3.37 -1.39 -6.48
N VAL A 74 -2.56 -1.78 -7.46
CA VAL A 74 -2.13 -3.18 -7.65
C VAL A 74 -1.33 -3.68 -6.45
N SER A 75 -0.40 -2.87 -5.96
CA SER A 75 0.44 -3.25 -4.83
C SER A 75 -0.40 -3.46 -3.57
N LEU A 76 -1.35 -2.56 -3.30
CA LEU A 76 -2.29 -2.70 -2.21
C LEU A 76 -3.11 -3.99 -2.34
N LEU A 77 -3.61 -4.28 -3.53
CA LEU A 77 -4.42 -5.46 -3.81
C LEU A 77 -3.64 -6.77 -3.56
N ILE A 78 -2.38 -6.83 -4.01
CA ILE A 78 -1.51 -8.00 -3.80
C ILE A 78 -1.15 -8.15 -2.32
N LEU A 79 -0.76 -7.06 -1.65
CA LEU A 79 -0.40 -7.10 -0.23
C LEU A 79 -1.61 -7.46 0.65
N ALA A 80 -2.80 -6.94 0.34
CA ALA A 80 -4.04 -7.33 0.99
C ALA A 80 -4.31 -8.84 0.85
N SER A 81 -4.12 -9.40 -0.35
CA SER A 81 -4.24 -10.85 -0.56
C SER A 81 -3.26 -11.66 0.28
N ILE A 82 -2.06 -11.16 0.52
CA ILE A 82 -1.07 -11.84 1.39
C ILE A 82 -1.51 -11.80 2.85
N VAL A 83 -2.02 -10.65 3.33
CA VAL A 83 -2.48 -10.50 4.72
C VAL A 83 -3.70 -11.37 5.02
N ILE A 84 -4.72 -11.34 4.17
CA ILE A 84 -5.95 -12.14 4.28
C ILE A 84 -5.69 -13.66 4.25
N LYS A 85 -4.54 -14.09 3.70
CA LYS A 85 -4.15 -15.50 3.69
C LYS A 85 -3.32 -15.91 4.90
N ALA A 86 -2.93 -14.98 5.77
CA ALA A 86 -1.95 -15.25 6.82
C ALA A 86 -2.40 -16.32 7.82
N ASP A 87 -3.69 -16.37 8.13
CA ASP A 87 -4.28 -17.32 9.08
C ASP A 87 -4.86 -18.59 8.39
N GLY A 88 -4.82 -18.64 7.06
CA GLY A 88 -5.35 -19.73 6.24
C GLY A 88 -6.89 -19.77 6.12
N LYS A 89 -7.63 -18.85 6.76
CA LYS A 89 -9.08 -18.75 6.67
C LYS A 89 -9.44 -17.51 5.88
N GLN A 90 -9.96 -17.68 4.67
CA GLN A 90 -10.44 -16.55 3.90
C GLN A 90 -11.77 -16.07 4.48
N ASP A 91 -11.73 -14.99 5.25
CA ASP A 91 -12.93 -14.36 5.75
C ASP A 91 -13.55 -13.46 4.67
N GLN A 92 -14.82 -13.71 4.36
CA GLN A 92 -15.57 -12.91 3.41
C GLN A 92 -15.70 -11.44 3.87
N ARG A 93 -15.68 -11.19 5.18
CA ARG A 93 -15.75 -9.84 5.78
C ARG A 93 -14.52 -9.00 5.42
N GLU A 94 -13.32 -9.57 5.46
CA GLU A 94 -12.09 -8.88 5.07
C GLU A 94 -12.09 -8.56 3.57
N LEU A 95 -12.52 -9.52 2.75
CA LEU A 95 -12.66 -9.33 1.30
C LEU A 95 -13.68 -8.24 0.97
N ASP A 96 -14.82 -8.24 1.64
CA ASP A 96 -15.87 -7.23 1.48
C ASP A 96 -15.38 -5.85 1.93
N PHE A 97 -14.59 -5.77 3.00
CA PHE A 97 -13.96 -4.52 3.43
C PHE A 97 -12.98 -3.99 2.40
N VAL A 98 -12.08 -4.85 1.89
CA VAL A 98 -11.14 -4.45 0.82
C VAL A 98 -11.93 -3.97 -0.39
N ARG A 99 -13.03 -4.65 -0.74
CA ARG A 99 -13.87 -4.25 -1.87
C ARG A 99 -14.50 -2.90 -1.65
N GLN A 100 -15.12 -2.69 -0.49
CA GLN A 100 -15.76 -1.42 -0.15
C GLN A 100 -14.74 -0.28 -0.15
N GLN A 101 -13.53 -0.52 0.36
CA GLN A 101 -12.48 0.48 0.36
C GLN A 101 -12.03 0.84 -1.06
N PHE A 102 -11.88 -0.15 -1.94
CA PHE A 102 -11.57 0.10 -3.35
C PHE A 102 -12.72 0.82 -4.08
N ILE A 103 -13.99 0.51 -3.77
CA ILE A 103 -15.15 1.24 -4.32
C ILE A 103 -15.10 2.70 -3.88
N ASN A 104 -14.82 2.95 -2.59
CA ASN A 104 -14.77 4.30 -2.03
C ASN A 104 -13.62 5.14 -2.63
N MET A 105 -12.48 4.50 -2.94
CA MET A 105 -11.31 5.19 -3.51
C MET A 105 -11.42 5.37 -5.03
N TYR A 106 -11.80 4.33 -5.76
CA TYR A 106 -11.63 4.27 -7.22
C TYR A 106 -12.94 4.19 -8.01
N GLY A 107 -14.08 4.13 -7.31
CA GLY A 107 -15.37 3.90 -7.91
C GLY A 107 -15.65 2.42 -8.18
N LYS A 108 -16.94 2.11 -8.37
CA LYS A 108 -17.45 0.74 -8.46
C LYS A 108 -16.84 -0.07 -9.61
N GLU A 109 -16.77 0.51 -10.81
CA GLU A 109 -16.28 -0.20 -12.00
C GLU A 109 -14.81 -0.63 -11.86
N ARG A 110 -13.97 0.29 -11.38
CA ARG A 110 -12.54 0.03 -11.18
C ARG A 110 -12.31 -0.98 -10.06
N ALA A 111 -13.05 -0.87 -8.96
CA ALA A 111 -13.04 -1.88 -7.91
C ALA A 111 -13.47 -3.26 -8.41
N ASP A 112 -14.53 -3.36 -9.22
CA ASP A 112 -14.97 -4.64 -9.78
C ASP A 112 -13.90 -5.26 -10.69
N HIS A 113 -13.14 -4.46 -11.43
CA HIS A 113 -12.00 -4.93 -12.23
C HIS A 113 -10.85 -5.41 -11.36
N ALA A 114 -10.48 -4.63 -10.34
CA ALA A 114 -9.46 -5.02 -9.36
C ALA A 114 -9.84 -6.36 -8.70
N PHE A 115 -11.10 -6.56 -8.33
CA PHE A 115 -11.55 -7.77 -7.66
C PHE A 115 -11.62 -9.01 -8.56
N LYS A 116 -11.86 -8.85 -9.86
CA LYS A 116 -11.68 -9.95 -10.83
C LYS A 116 -10.23 -10.45 -10.84
N LEU A 117 -9.26 -9.54 -10.80
CA LEU A 117 -7.84 -9.89 -10.69
C LEU A 117 -7.52 -10.51 -9.33
N PHE A 118 -8.03 -9.92 -8.25
CA PHE A 118 -7.84 -10.38 -6.89
C PHE A 118 -8.20 -11.86 -6.74
N LYS A 119 -9.36 -12.30 -7.26
CA LYS A 119 -9.78 -13.71 -7.17
C LYS A 119 -8.73 -14.68 -7.73
N ASN A 120 -8.09 -14.31 -8.85
CA ASN A 120 -7.06 -15.13 -9.49
C ASN A 120 -5.71 -15.03 -8.77
N ILE A 121 -5.37 -13.87 -8.20
CA ILE A 121 -4.17 -13.66 -7.36
C ILE A 121 -4.30 -14.45 -6.05
N ASN A 122 -5.50 -14.48 -5.48
CA ASN A 122 -5.82 -15.14 -4.23
C ASN A 122 -5.69 -16.68 -4.33
N GLN A 123 -5.63 -17.25 -5.54
CA GLN A 123 -5.40 -18.68 -5.74
C GLN A 123 -3.91 -19.04 -5.90
N GLN A 124 -3.02 -18.05 -6.00
CA GLN A 124 -1.60 -18.25 -6.26
C GLN A 124 -0.77 -18.18 -4.97
N GLN A 125 0.36 -18.88 -4.97
CA GLN A 125 1.41 -18.68 -3.96
C GLN A 125 2.24 -17.47 -4.36
N ILE A 126 2.18 -16.42 -3.55
CA ILE A 126 2.82 -15.13 -3.86
C ILE A 126 4.14 -15.05 -3.09
N PRO A 127 5.29 -14.84 -3.77
CA PRO A 127 6.56 -14.69 -3.08
C PRO A 127 6.64 -13.30 -2.40
N THR A 128 6.11 -13.21 -1.18
CA THR A 128 5.94 -11.96 -0.40
C THR A 128 7.19 -11.08 -0.42
N ARG A 129 8.38 -11.66 -0.18
CA ARG A 129 9.64 -10.91 -0.16
C ARG A 129 9.95 -10.24 -1.50
N GLN A 130 9.80 -10.96 -2.61
CA GLN A 130 10.11 -10.43 -3.95
C GLN A 130 9.17 -9.29 -4.33
N VAL A 131 7.87 -9.47 -4.07
CA VAL A 131 6.86 -8.43 -4.30
C VAL A 131 7.17 -7.20 -3.46
N CYS A 132 7.44 -7.35 -2.17
CA CYS A 132 7.73 -6.21 -1.31
C CYS A 132 9.01 -5.47 -1.70
N MET A 133 10.08 -6.20 -2.08
CA MET A 133 11.32 -5.58 -2.57
C MET A 133 11.09 -4.79 -3.86
N GLN A 134 10.24 -5.30 -4.77
CA GLN A 134 9.86 -4.56 -5.97
C GLN A 134 9.09 -3.28 -5.62
N ILE A 135 8.11 -3.36 -4.72
CA ILE A 135 7.36 -2.19 -4.22
C ILE A 135 8.33 -1.18 -3.59
N GLN A 136 9.29 -1.64 -2.80
CA GLN A 136 10.31 -0.79 -2.18
C GLN A 136 11.12 0.00 -3.21
N GLN A 137 11.44 -0.61 -4.35
CA GLN A 137 12.21 0.03 -5.44
C GLN A 137 11.36 1.01 -6.26
N MET A 138 10.08 0.70 -6.46
CA MET A 138 9.18 1.48 -7.31
C MET A 138 8.41 2.59 -6.57
N MET A 139 8.32 2.50 -5.24
CA MET A 139 7.55 3.44 -4.44
C MET A 139 8.41 4.32 -3.55
N ASP A 140 8.03 5.58 -3.43
CA ASP A 140 8.60 6.48 -2.43
C ASP A 140 8.13 6.10 -1.01
N HIS A 141 8.86 6.57 -0.01
CA HIS A 141 8.61 6.16 1.37
C HIS A 141 7.22 6.55 1.90
N PRO A 142 6.70 7.78 1.65
CA PRO A 142 5.32 8.14 2.01
C PRO A 142 4.25 7.21 1.46
N SER A 143 4.35 6.79 0.19
CA SER A 143 3.41 5.85 -0.40
C SER A 143 3.46 4.49 0.29
N ARG A 144 4.65 4.00 0.65
CA ARG A 144 4.79 2.73 1.40
C ARG A 144 4.21 2.80 2.82
N LEU A 145 4.35 3.95 3.49
CA LEU A 145 3.67 4.20 4.78
C LEU A 145 2.15 4.21 4.61
N GLN A 146 1.65 4.73 3.48
CA GLN A 146 0.23 4.70 3.17
C GLN A 146 -0.27 3.28 2.88
N LEU A 147 0.50 2.45 2.16
CA LEU A 147 0.18 1.02 2.00
C LEU A 147 0.05 0.33 3.36
N LEU A 148 1.02 0.53 4.26
CA LEU A 148 1.00 -0.07 5.59
C LEU A 148 -0.25 0.35 6.39
N HIS A 149 -0.61 1.64 6.34
CA HIS A 149 -1.83 2.14 6.97
C HIS A 149 -3.10 1.45 6.43
N PHE A 150 -3.21 1.27 5.11
CA PHE A 150 -4.35 0.54 4.54
C PHE A 150 -4.37 -0.94 4.94
N LEU A 151 -3.22 -1.60 5.04
CA LEU A 151 -3.16 -3.01 5.49
C LEU A 151 -3.70 -3.18 6.91
N PHE A 152 -3.38 -2.26 7.83
CA PHE A 152 -3.98 -2.28 9.17
C PHE A 152 -5.47 -1.96 9.16
N GLY A 153 -5.93 -1.08 8.26
CA GLY A 153 -7.35 -0.84 8.05
C GLY A 153 -8.10 -2.10 7.62
N ILE A 154 -7.49 -2.89 6.72
CA ILE A 154 -8.04 -4.17 6.25
C ILE A 154 -8.11 -5.18 7.39
N ALA A 155 -7.00 -5.36 8.13
CA ALA A 155 -6.97 -6.32 9.24
C ALA A 155 -7.99 -5.97 10.34
N LYS A 156 -8.28 -4.67 10.58
CA LYS A 156 -9.26 -4.24 11.60
C LYS A 156 -10.73 -4.51 11.22
N ALA A 157 -11.03 -4.86 9.96
CA ALA A 157 -12.38 -4.85 9.40
C ALA A 157 -13.44 -5.63 10.20
N ASP A 158 -13.05 -6.67 10.94
CA ASP A 158 -13.98 -7.59 11.59
C ASP A 158 -13.95 -7.54 13.13
N THR A 159 -13.28 -6.55 13.72
CA THR A 159 -13.04 -6.35 15.17
C THR A 159 -12.14 -7.38 15.87
N MET A 160 -11.72 -8.46 15.19
CA MET A 160 -10.83 -9.48 15.72
C MET A 160 -9.59 -9.63 14.83
N VAL A 161 -8.69 -8.67 14.92
CA VAL A 161 -7.37 -8.80 14.31
C VAL A 161 -6.64 -9.98 14.93
N THR A 162 -6.23 -10.93 14.09
CA THR A 162 -5.45 -12.08 14.51
C THR A 162 -3.98 -11.71 14.68
N GLU A 163 -3.27 -12.39 15.58
CA GLU A 163 -1.81 -12.20 15.73
C GLU A 163 -1.05 -12.56 14.44
N ASN A 164 -1.61 -13.46 13.63
CA ASN A 164 -1.04 -13.89 12.35
C ASN A 164 -1.03 -12.74 11.33
N GLU A 165 -2.12 -11.99 11.20
CA GLU A 165 -2.16 -10.82 10.31
C GLU A 165 -1.18 -9.74 10.76
N VAL A 166 -1.13 -9.42 12.06
CA VAL A 166 -0.19 -8.42 12.59
C VAL A 166 1.25 -8.85 12.31
N THR A 167 1.57 -10.12 12.48
CA THR A 167 2.91 -10.69 12.19
C THR A 167 3.21 -10.62 10.69
N GLN A 168 2.22 -10.88 9.85
CA GLN A 168 2.36 -10.80 8.39
C GLN A 168 2.57 -9.35 7.95
N ILE A 169 1.83 -8.39 8.50
CA ILE A 169 1.98 -6.95 8.25
C ILE A 169 3.34 -6.46 8.74
N TYR A 170 3.82 -6.93 9.91
CA TYR A 170 5.16 -6.61 10.41
C TYR A 170 6.24 -7.09 9.44
N THR A 171 6.13 -8.33 8.96
CA THR A 171 7.06 -8.89 7.97
C THR A 171 7.06 -8.08 6.67
N ILE A 172 5.88 -7.72 6.16
CA ILE A 172 5.73 -6.86 4.98
C ILE A 172 6.39 -5.50 5.23
N SER A 173 6.18 -4.88 6.39
CA SER A 173 6.76 -3.57 6.72
C SER A 173 8.30 -3.57 6.65
N GLY A 174 8.94 -4.64 7.13
CA GLY A 174 10.38 -4.82 7.03
C GLY A 174 10.86 -4.88 5.59
N TYR A 175 10.20 -5.67 4.74
CA TYR A 175 10.55 -5.75 3.31
C TYR A 175 10.23 -4.47 2.53
N LEU A 176 9.25 -3.69 2.96
CA LEU A 176 8.98 -2.35 2.40
C LEU A 176 9.99 -1.30 2.89
N GLY A 177 10.97 -1.67 3.73
CA GLY A 177 11.93 -0.73 4.31
C GLY A 177 11.25 0.32 5.18
N ILE A 178 10.25 -0.08 5.96
CA ILE A 178 9.58 0.73 6.97
C ILE A 178 10.22 0.42 8.33
N SER A 179 10.50 1.46 9.11
CA SER A 179 11.14 1.29 10.40
C SER A 179 10.17 0.69 11.43
N SER A 180 10.67 0.01 12.46
CA SER A 180 9.81 -0.52 13.52
C SER A 180 9.06 0.60 14.28
N ARG A 181 9.64 1.80 14.36
CA ARG A 181 8.97 2.98 14.95
C ARG A 181 7.77 3.42 14.12
N ASP A 182 7.94 3.48 12.80
CA ASP A 182 6.85 3.77 11.86
C ASP A 182 5.75 2.71 11.92
N PHE A 183 6.15 1.44 11.99
CA PHE A 183 5.21 0.34 12.14
C PHE A 183 4.39 0.48 13.42
N GLU A 184 5.02 0.71 14.57
CA GLU A 184 4.30 0.86 15.85
C GLU A 184 3.44 2.12 15.90
N SER A 185 3.89 3.23 15.29
CA SER A 185 3.10 4.46 15.16
C SER A 185 1.83 4.22 14.33
N ILE A 186 1.96 3.61 13.15
CA ILE A 186 0.82 3.29 12.28
C ILE A 186 -0.05 2.21 12.92
N LYS A 187 0.52 1.22 13.62
CA LYS A 187 -0.27 0.22 14.36
C LYS A 187 -1.14 0.90 15.41
N ALA A 188 -0.59 1.79 16.23
CA ALA A 188 -1.29 2.47 17.32
C ALA A 188 -2.50 3.33 16.87
N MET A 189 -2.59 3.65 15.58
CA MET A 189 -3.75 4.30 14.95
C MET A 189 -5.00 3.39 14.88
N PHE A 190 -4.80 2.07 14.85
CA PHE A 190 -5.89 1.10 14.65
C PHE A 190 -6.30 0.38 15.93
N TYR A 191 -5.40 0.20 16.90
CA TYR A 191 -5.69 -0.52 18.14
C TYR A 191 -5.80 0.45 19.30
N ASN A 192 -6.69 0.19 20.25
CA ASN A 192 -6.82 1.02 21.45
C ASN A 192 -5.82 0.57 22.53
N SER A 193 -5.02 1.51 23.02
CA SER A 193 -4.14 1.33 24.19
C SER A 193 -3.97 2.68 24.89
N SER A 194 -3.72 2.65 26.21
CA SER A 194 -3.44 3.85 27.00
C SER A 194 -2.24 4.65 26.49
N ASP A 195 -1.36 4.00 25.72
CA ASP A 195 -0.05 4.54 25.34
C ASP A 195 -0.03 4.99 23.87
N ASN A 196 -1.16 4.92 23.18
CA ASN A 196 -1.25 5.17 21.74
C ASN A 196 -0.75 6.55 21.35
N ALA A 197 -1.13 7.60 22.10
CA ALA A 197 -0.74 8.95 21.74
C ALA A 197 0.79 9.11 21.69
N TYR A 198 1.50 8.48 22.64
CA TYR A 198 2.96 8.43 22.66
C TYR A 198 3.52 7.62 21.49
N LYS A 199 2.95 6.45 21.20
CA LYS A 199 3.36 5.57 20.09
C LYS A 199 3.15 6.23 18.72
N ILE A 200 2.01 6.86 18.49
CA ILE A 200 1.67 7.60 17.26
C ILE A 200 2.71 8.70 17.01
N LEU A 201 3.12 9.41 18.06
CA LEU A 201 4.15 10.45 17.97
C LEU A 201 5.60 9.92 17.98
N GLU A 202 5.82 8.60 17.99
CA GLU A 202 7.13 7.95 18.09
C GLU A 202 7.95 8.39 19.33
N ILE A 203 7.30 8.63 20.47
CA ILE A 203 7.92 9.07 21.72
C ILE A 203 7.58 8.15 22.89
N THR A 204 8.29 8.31 24.01
CA THR A 204 8.03 7.56 25.25
C THR A 204 7.21 8.41 26.23
N LYS A 205 6.64 7.78 27.26
CA LYS A 205 5.96 8.49 28.35
C LYS A 205 6.86 9.42 29.17
N ALA A 206 8.17 9.26 29.07
CA ALA A 206 9.13 10.15 29.73
C ALA A 206 9.36 11.45 28.95
N ALA A 207 8.79 11.59 27.74
CA ALA A 207 8.98 12.76 26.91
C ALA A 207 8.50 14.06 27.59
N THR A 208 9.33 15.08 27.49
CA THR A 208 9.04 16.45 27.91
C THR A 208 8.04 17.13 26.99
N VAL A 209 7.42 18.22 27.44
CA VAL A 209 6.47 19.01 26.64
C VAL A 209 7.09 19.48 25.32
N ASP A 210 8.35 19.90 25.35
CA ASP A 210 9.06 20.37 24.15
C ASP A 210 9.32 19.23 23.16
N GLU A 211 9.66 18.04 23.66
CA GLU A 211 9.79 16.83 22.83
C GLU A 211 8.46 16.42 22.21
N ILE A 212 7.35 16.52 22.94
CA ILE A 212 6.01 16.24 22.41
C ILE A 212 5.67 17.20 21.26
N LYS A 213 5.88 18.51 21.46
CA LYS A 213 5.67 19.53 20.41
C LYS A 213 6.56 19.31 19.20
N ALA A 214 7.82 18.94 19.41
CA ALA A 214 8.76 18.63 18.33
C ALA A 214 8.35 17.37 17.55
N ALA A 215 7.92 16.32 18.26
CA ALA A 215 7.45 15.08 17.70
C ALA A 215 6.18 15.28 16.85
N TYR A 216 5.22 16.08 17.33
CA TYR A 216 4.04 16.45 16.57
C TYR A 216 4.40 17.13 15.25
N ARG A 217 5.28 18.15 15.26
CA ARG A 217 5.72 18.82 14.01
C ARG A 217 6.40 17.84 13.04
N LYS A 218 7.21 16.91 13.57
CA LYS A 218 7.86 15.87 12.78
C LYS A 218 6.83 14.94 12.13
N MET A 219 5.87 14.42 12.90
CA MET A 219 4.82 13.52 12.40
C MET A 219 3.88 14.21 11.43
N ALA A 220 3.48 15.45 11.71
CA ALA A 220 2.66 16.26 10.82
C ALA A 220 3.32 16.41 9.45
N LYS A 221 4.63 16.71 9.39
CA LYS A 221 5.38 16.78 8.12
C LYS A 221 5.53 15.43 7.43
N LYS A 222 5.65 14.34 8.19
CA LYS A 222 5.84 12.96 7.69
C LYS A 222 4.56 12.41 7.05
N TYR A 223 3.41 12.66 7.69
CA TYR A 223 2.11 12.11 7.32
C TYR A 223 1.18 13.12 6.63
N HIS A 224 1.68 14.32 6.28
CA HIS A 224 0.90 15.33 5.57
C HIS A 224 0.27 14.77 4.28
N PRO A 225 -1.01 15.06 3.98
CA PRO A 225 -1.68 14.61 2.76
C PRO A 225 -0.93 14.97 1.47
N ASP A 226 -0.26 16.13 1.45
CA ASP A 226 0.57 16.57 0.31
C ASP A 226 1.63 15.57 -0.14
N LYS A 227 2.10 14.71 0.78
CA LYS A 227 3.10 13.69 0.44
C LYS A 227 2.58 12.64 -0.54
N VAL A 228 1.27 12.47 -0.62
CA VAL A 228 0.63 11.46 -1.48
C VAL A 228 -0.28 12.07 -2.55
N ILE A 229 -0.27 13.39 -2.76
CA ILE A 229 -1.07 14.07 -3.80
C ILE A 229 -0.89 13.40 -5.17
N HIS A 230 0.34 13.00 -5.49
CA HIS A 230 0.71 12.40 -6.78
C HIS A 230 0.04 11.04 -7.04
N LEU A 231 -0.54 10.41 -6.01
CA LEU A 231 -1.27 9.16 -6.14
C LEU A 231 -2.73 9.38 -6.57
N GLY A 232 -3.29 10.58 -6.41
CA GLY A 232 -4.70 10.87 -6.67
C GLY A 232 -5.41 11.48 -5.45
N GLU A 233 -6.58 12.08 -5.67
CA GLU A 233 -7.38 12.72 -4.61
C GLU A 233 -7.91 11.70 -3.59
N GLU A 234 -8.22 10.49 -4.06
CA GLU A 234 -8.68 9.37 -3.25
C GLU A 234 -7.65 8.94 -2.20
N HIS A 235 -6.37 9.06 -2.52
CA HIS A 235 -5.27 8.75 -1.63
C HIS A 235 -5.01 9.84 -0.59
N GLN A 236 -5.36 11.10 -0.91
CA GLN A 236 -5.27 12.21 0.04
C GLN A 236 -6.25 12.02 1.19
N LYS A 237 -7.47 11.54 0.95
CA LYS A 237 -8.45 11.26 2.01
C LYS A 237 -7.92 10.25 3.03
N GLY A 238 -7.29 9.17 2.55
CA GLY A 238 -6.67 8.18 3.43
C GLY A 238 -5.48 8.72 4.23
N ALA A 239 -4.72 9.66 3.65
CA ALA A 239 -3.64 10.34 4.36
C ALA A 239 -4.15 11.41 5.34
N GLU A 240 -5.28 12.05 5.03
CA GLU A 240 -5.97 12.99 5.91
C GLU A 240 -6.48 12.31 7.17
N GLU A 241 -7.07 11.11 7.06
CA GLU A 241 -7.46 10.31 8.23
C GLU A 241 -6.25 10.01 9.13
N LYS A 242 -5.16 9.55 8.54
CA LYS A 242 -3.90 9.30 9.24
C LYS A 242 -3.36 10.56 9.93
N PHE A 243 -3.40 11.70 9.23
CA PHE A 243 -2.96 12.98 9.76
C PHE A 243 -3.85 13.47 10.92
N ARG A 244 -5.17 13.28 10.82
CA ARG A 244 -6.12 13.58 11.89
C ARG A 244 -5.82 12.80 13.15
N GLN A 245 -5.41 11.53 13.04
CA GLN A 245 -5.04 10.74 14.21
C GLN A 245 -3.75 11.23 14.89
N VAL A 246 -2.80 11.78 14.13
CA VAL A 246 -1.62 12.47 14.69
C VAL A 246 -2.04 13.71 15.47
N GLN A 247 -3.00 14.48 14.96
CA GLN A 247 -3.54 15.65 15.67
C GLN A 247 -4.24 15.24 16.95
N GLN A 248 -5.13 14.24 16.89
CA GLN A 248 -5.84 13.72 18.06
C GLN A 248 -4.89 13.19 19.14
N ALA A 249 -3.82 12.49 18.75
CA ALA A 249 -2.78 12.04 19.66
C ALA A 249 -2.11 13.23 20.37
N TYR A 250 -1.75 14.28 19.62
CA TYR A 250 -1.16 15.48 20.20
C TYR A 250 -2.12 16.20 21.16
N GLU A 251 -3.38 16.40 20.76
CA GLU A 251 -4.42 17.02 21.59
C GLU A 251 -4.68 16.23 22.88
N GLN A 252 -4.65 14.90 22.81
CA GLN A 252 -4.77 14.05 23.99
C GLN A 252 -3.62 14.31 24.97
N LEU A 253 -2.37 14.37 24.48
CA LEU A 253 -1.21 14.64 25.32
C LEU A 253 -1.21 16.05 25.90
N GLN A 254 -1.70 17.04 25.14
CA GLN A 254 -1.91 18.40 25.66
C GLN A 254 -2.85 18.40 26.86
N LYS A 255 -3.99 17.69 26.75
CA LYS A 255 -4.95 17.56 27.86
C LYS A 255 -4.36 16.80 29.05
N GLU A 256 -3.64 15.70 28.79
CA GLU A 256 -3.03 14.87 29.84
C GLU A 256 -1.91 15.59 30.60
N ARG A 257 -1.12 16.42 29.92
CA ARG A 257 0.07 17.09 30.48
C ARG A 257 -0.15 18.56 30.83
N GLY A 258 -1.27 19.15 30.43
CA GLY A 258 -1.65 20.52 30.76
C GLY A 258 -0.86 21.61 30.07
N PHE A 259 -0.73 21.57 28.73
CA PHE A 259 0.00 22.60 27.96
C PHE A 259 -0.60 22.94 26.59
#